data_AF-A0A509A797-F1
#
_entry.id   AF-A0A509A797-F1
#
_cell.length_a   1.000
_cell.length_b   1.000
_cell.length_c   1.000
_cell.angle_alpha   90.00
_cell.angle_beta   90.00
_cell.angle_gamma   90.00
#
_symmetry.space_group_name_H-M   'P 1'
#
loop_
_entity.id
_entity.type
_entity.pdbx_description
1 polymer ?
#
loop_
_entity_poly.entity_id
_entity_poly.type
_entity_poly.pdbx_seq_one_letter_code
_entity_poly.pdbx_strand_id
1 'polypeptide(L)'
;MGKAVIAIHGGAGAISRAQMTPEREREYVAALSTIVESGQKMLAAGARALDAVTEAVRLLEECPLFNAGMGAVFTRDQTHELDACVMDGYSLQAGAVAGVKHLRNPVLAARLVLEKSPHVLLIGEGGGKFCHLPRDGARG
;
A
#
# COMPACT_ATOMS: atom_id res chain seq x y z
N MET A 1 -19.88 16.68 13.81
CA MET A 1 -19.13 15.83 12.86
C MET A 1 -17.65 16.10 13.05
N GLY A 2 -16.82 15.07 13.27
CA GLY A 2 -15.37 15.26 13.39
C GLY A 2 -14.76 15.67 12.04
N LYS A 3 -13.67 16.44 12.07
CA LYS A 3 -12.92 16.80 10.85
C LYS A 3 -12.16 15.57 10.34
N ALA A 4 -12.37 15.18 9.09
CA ALA A 4 -11.60 14.10 8.47
C ALA A 4 -10.10 14.46 8.40
N VAL A 5 -9.24 13.48 8.64
CA VAL A 5 -7.79 13.64 8.68
C VAL A 5 -7.11 12.39 8.10
N ILE A 6 -5.97 12.60 7.44
CA ILE A 6 -5.11 11.53 6.93
C ILE A 6 -3.66 11.84 7.31
N ALA A 7 -2.92 10.79 7.63
CA ALA A 7 -1.48 10.80 7.79
C ALA A 7 -0.89 9.66 6.97
N ILE A 8 0.33 9.85 6.46
CA ILE A 8 1.09 8.86 5.70
C ILE A 8 2.53 8.80 6.21
N HIS A 9 3.25 7.70 5.93
CA HIS A 9 4.69 7.62 6.15
C HIS A 9 5.39 6.92 4.99
N GLY A 10 6.65 7.28 4.75
CA GLY A 10 7.52 6.64 3.74
C GLY A 10 8.55 5.67 4.33
N GLY A 11 8.49 5.40 5.64
CA GLY A 11 9.47 4.61 6.38
C GLY A 11 10.30 5.45 7.36
N ALA A 12 10.95 4.79 8.31
CA ALA A 12 11.82 5.41 9.32
C ALA A 12 13.20 4.70 9.34
N GLY A 13 14.23 5.40 9.83
CA GLY A 13 15.56 4.82 10.07
C GLY A 13 16.49 4.73 8.85
N ALA A 14 15.98 4.72 7.62
CA ALA A 14 16.80 4.64 6.40
C ALA A 14 17.46 5.97 5.97
N ILE A 15 17.07 7.10 6.59
CA ILE A 15 17.51 8.43 6.19
C ILE A 15 18.47 8.99 7.23
N SER A 16 19.76 9.04 6.91
CA SER A 16 20.73 9.85 7.65
C SER A 16 20.80 11.24 7.03
N ARG A 17 20.60 12.30 7.84
CA ARG A 17 20.68 13.69 7.37
C ARG A 17 22.03 14.03 6.74
N ALA A 18 23.11 13.39 7.21
CA ALA A 18 24.45 13.59 6.67
C ALA A 18 24.63 13.04 5.24
N GLN A 19 23.75 12.12 4.81
CA GLN A 19 23.77 11.50 3.49
C GLN A 19 22.70 12.08 2.55
N MET A 20 21.94 13.09 3.00
CA MET A 20 20.90 13.73 2.21
C MET A 20 21.38 15.02 1.55
N THR A 21 21.15 15.11 0.25
CA THR A 21 21.27 16.37 -0.48
C THR A 21 19.96 17.15 -0.37
N PRO A 22 20.00 18.49 -0.40
CA PRO A 22 18.79 19.31 -0.43
C PRO A 22 17.84 18.94 -1.58
N GLU A 23 18.38 18.49 -2.72
CA GLU A 23 17.62 18.06 -3.89
C GLU A 23 16.80 16.81 -3.57
N ARG A 24 17.43 15.77 -2.98
CA ARG A 24 16.74 14.53 -2.60
C ARG A 24 15.70 14.81 -1.52
N GLU A 25 16.00 15.66 -0.54
CA GLU A 25 15.02 16.07 0.48
C GLU A 25 13.78 16.70 -0.16
N ARG A 26 13.96 17.60 -1.15
CA ARG A 26 12.83 18.20 -1.89
C ARG A 26 12.02 17.16 -2.66
N GLU A 27 12.65 16.16 -3.27
CA GLU A 27 11.95 15.07 -3.97
C GLU A 27 11.06 14.27 -3.02
N TYR A 28 11.58 13.87 -1.85
CA TYR A 28 10.79 13.16 -0.83
C TYR A 28 9.62 14.00 -0.32
N VAL A 29 9.85 15.29 -0.02
CA VAL A 29 8.80 16.20 0.46
C VAL A 29 7.74 16.40 -0.60
N ALA A 30 8.12 16.59 -1.86
CA ALA A 30 7.18 16.75 -2.97
C ALA A 30 6.33 15.49 -3.19
N ALA A 31 6.95 14.30 -3.13
CA ALA A 31 6.24 13.04 -3.24
C ALA A 31 5.25 12.85 -2.09
N LEU A 32 5.68 13.03 -0.83
CA LEU A 32 4.80 12.92 0.34
C LEU A 32 3.63 13.92 0.27
N SER A 33 3.91 15.17 -0.13
CA SER A 33 2.88 16.22 -0.26
C SER A 33 1.84 15.85 -1.30
N THR A 34 2.27 15.39 -2.49
CA THR A 34 1.36 14.97 -3.55
C THR A 34 0.46 13.82 -3.12
N ILE A 35 1.03 12.83 -2.41
CA ILE A 35 0.29 11.64 -1.97
C ILE A 35 -0.72 12.00 -0.88
N VAL A 36 -0.32 12.75 0.15
CA VAL A 36 -1.22 13.12 1.25
C VAL A 36 -2.34 14.02 0.74
N GLU A 37 -2.05 14.94 -0.19
CA GLU A 37 -3.05 15.80 -0.82
C GLU A 37 -4.09 15.01 -1.62
N SER A 38 -3.68 13.93 -2.28
CA SER A 38 -4.62 13.03 -2.97
C SER A 38 -5.64 12.43 -1.98
N GLY A 39 -5.16 11.88 -0.86
CA GLY A 39 -6.03 11.35 0.19
C GLY A 39 -6.90 12.42 0.87
N GLN A 40 -6.36 13.63 1.09
CA GLN A 40 -7.14 14.77 1.60
C GLN A 40 -8.28 15.16 0.65
N LYS A 41 -8.02 15.23 -0.66
CA LYS A 41 -9.04 15.52 -1.68
C LYS A 41 -10.14 14.46 -1.69
N MET A 42 -9.77 13.18 -1.60
CA MET A 42 -10.74 12.07 -1.51
C MET A 42 -11.63 12.19 -0.26
N LEU A 43 -11.03 12.42 0.92
CA LEU A 43 -11.78 12.60 2.16
C LEU A 43 -12.68 13.84 2.12
N ALA A 44 -12.21 14.94 1.55
CA ALA A 44 -13.01 16.16 1.37
C ALA A 44 -14.21 15.93 0.44
N ALA A 45 -14.08 15.04 -0.54
CA ALA A 45 -15.15 14.61 -1.44
C ALA A 45 -16.10 13.56 -0.81
N GLY A 46 -15.90 13.18 0.46
CA GLY A 46 -16.74 12.22 1.16
C GLY A 46 -16.41 10.75 0.87
N ALA A 47 -15.23 10.45 0.31
CA ALA A 47 -14.77 9.08 0.14
C ALA A 47 -14.62 8.36 1.49
N ARG A 48 -14.74 7.03 1.47
CA ARG A 48 -14.50 6.19 2.66
C ARG A 48 -13.03 6.29 3.07
N ALA A 49 -12.76 6.26 4.38
CA ALA A 49 -11.39 6.20 4.90
C ALA A 49 -10.60 5.03 4.30
N LEU A 50 -11.24 3.87 4.13
CA LEU A 50 -10.67 2.67 3.53
C LEU A 50 -10.17 2.91 2.09
N ASP A 51 -10.90 3.69 1.29
CA ASP A 51 -10.50 4.02 -0.08
C ASP A 51 -9.36 5.03 -0.11
N ALA A 52 -9.42 6.05 0.76
CA ALA A 52 -8.37 7.06 0.87
C ALA A 52 -7.01 6.46 1.29
N VAL A 53 -6.99 5.53 2.27
CA VAL A 53 -5.74 4.88 2.69
C VAL A 53 -5.23 3.88 1.65
N THR A 54 -6.13 3.17 0.97
CA THR A 54 -5.76 2.23 -0.11
C THR A 54 -5.07 3.00 -1.24
N GLU A 55 -5.62 4.14 -1.66
CA GLU A 55 -5.04 4.97 -2.71
C GLU A 55 -3.72 5.62 -2.28
N ALA A 56 -3.64 6.15 -1.06
CA ALA A 56 -2.41 6.74 -0.54
C ALA A 56 -1.25 5.73 -0.52
N VAL A 57 -1.50 4.50 -0.07
CA VAL A 57 -0.50 3.43 -0.08
C VAL A 57 -0.17 2.97 -1.49
N ARG A 58 -1.16 2.87 -2.39
CA ARG A 58 -0.91 2.54 -3.81
C ARG A 58 0.03 3.57 -4.46
N LEU A 59 -0.17 4.85 -4.16
CA LEU A 59 0.72 5.91 -4.67
C LEU A 59 2.12 5.85 -4.05
N LEU A 60 2.26 5.45 -2.78
CA LEU A 60 3.56 5.17 -2.16
C LEU A 60 4.26 3.99 -2.85
N GLU A 61 3.53 2.91 -3.17
CA GLU A 61 4.05 1.74 -3.89
C GLU A 61 4.49 2.06 -5.33
N GLU A 62 3.81 3.00 -6.00
CA GLU A 62 4.20 3.45 -7.35
C GLU A 62 5.39 4.41 -7.33
N CYS A 63 5.74 4.98 -6.18
CA CYS A 63 6.82 5.93 -6.06
C CYS A 63 8.14 5.20 -5.74
N PRO A 64 9.16 5.27 -6.62
CA PRO A 64 10.41 4.53 -6.45
C PRO A 64 11.27 5.04 -5.28
N LEU A 65 10.89 6.16 -4.65
CA LEU A 65 11.59 6.72 -3.48
C LEU A 65 11.29 5.93 -2.20
N PHE A 66 10.21 5.15 -2.15
CA PHE A 66 9.79 4.46 -0.92
C PHE A 66 9.95 2.95 -1.07
N ASN A 67 10.33 2.29 0.03
CA ASN A 67 10.48 0.85 0.10
C ASN A 67 9.11 0.14 0.16
N ALA A 68 8.37 0.18 -0.93
CA ALA A 68 7.13 -0.53 -1.17
C ALA A 68 6.91 -0.62 -2.68
N GLY A 69 6.28 -1.70 -3.17
CA GLY A 69 5.99 -1.87 -4.59
C GLY A 69 7.22 -1.71 -5.49
N MET A 70 7.22 -0.68 -6.33
CA MET A 70 8.29 -0.38 -7.29
C MET A 70 9.65 -0.11 -6.63
N GLY A 71 9.68 0.55 -5.47
CA GLY A 71 10.90 0.91 -4.76
C GLY A 71 11.38 -0.14 -3.75
N ALA A 72 10.83 -1.36 -3.82
CA ALA A 72 11.13 -2.40 -2.85
C ALA A 72 12.61 -2.76 -2.80
N VAL A 73 13.11 -2.99 -1.58
CA VAL A 73 14.47 -3.48 -1.36
C VAL A 73 14.62 -4.94 -1.79
N PHE A 74 15.88 -5.36 -1.92
CA PHE A 74 16.24 -6.73 -2.27
C PHE A 74 16.34 -7.62 -1.03
N THR A 75 15.90 -8.87 -1.18
CA THR A 75 16.26 -9.96 -0.27
C THR A 75 17.75 -10.30 -0.40
N ARG A 76 18.26 -11.14 0.50
CA ARG A 76 19.62 -11.69 0.40
C ARG A 76 19.89 -12.37 -0.94
N ASP A 77 18.86 -13.01 -1.50
CA ASP A 77 18.97 -13.78 -2.75
C ASP A 77 18.66 -12.90 -3.98
N GLN A 78 18.73 -11.57 -3.82
CA GLN A 78 18.55 -10.57 -4.89
C GLN A 78 17.18 -10.65 -5.58
N THR A 79 16.14 -10.99 -4.82
CA THR A 79 14.75 -10.98 -5.28
C THR A 79 13.93 -9.92 -4.52
N HIS A 80 12.69 -9.69 -4.95
CA HIS A 80 11.72 -8.89 -4.20
C HIS A 80 10.62 -9.79 -3.65
N GLU A 81 10.31 -9.60 -2.38
CA GLU A 81 9.21 -10.23 -1.67
C GLU A 81 8.44 -9.12 -0.98
N LEU A 82 7.15 -8.99 -1.31
CA LEU A 82 6.35 -7.85 -0.90
C LEU A 82 5.25 -8.29 0.08
N ASP A 83 4.97 -7.41 1.03
CA ASP A 83 3.93 -7.57 2.03
C ASP A 83 3.02 -6.34 2.03
N ALA A 84 1.73 -6.51 2.28
CA ALA A 84 0.80 -5.41 2.52
C ALA A 84 -0.41 -5.84 3.32
N CYS A 85 -1.04 -4.89 4.00
CA CYS A 85 -2.24 -5.09 4.80
C CYS A 85 -3.16 -3.88 4.69
N VAL A 86 -4.46 -4.11 4.77
CA VAL A 86 -5.49 -3.08 4.90
C VAL A 86 -6.58 -3.57 5.86
N MET A 87 -7.09 -2.67 6.70
CA MET A 87 -8.13 -2.98 7.68
C MET A 87 -9.21 -1.89 7.66
N ASP A 88 -10.47 -2.31 7.68
CA ASP A 88 -11.62 -1.42 7.84
C ASP A 88 -11.98 -1.32 9.32
N GLY A 89 -11.75 -0.15 9.93
CA GLY A 89 -12.10 0.10 11.33
C GLY A 89 -13.60 0.10 11.62
N TYR A 90 -14.45 0.22 10.59
CA TYR A 90 -15.91 0.16 10.77
C TYR A 90 -16.41 -1.28 10.94
N SER A 91 -15.96 -2.20 10.08
CA SER A 91 -16.40 -3.61 10.09
C SER A 91 -15.47 -4.56 10.83
N LEU A 92 -14.27 -4.09 11.20
CA LEU A 92 -13.15 -4.88 11.72
C LEU A 92 -12.61 -5.94 10.74
N GLN A 93 -13.04 -5.92 9.48
CA GLN A 93 -12.50 -6.79 8.46
C GLN A 93 -11.11 -6.33 8.03
N ALA A 94 -10.25 -7.29 7.70
CA ALA A 94 -8.90 -7.05 7.24
C ALA A 94 -8.56 -7.97 6.07
N GLY A 95 -7.62 -7.52 5.23
CA GLY A 95 -7.03 -8.31 4.17
C GLY A 95 -5.55 -8.01 4.08
N ALA A 96 -4.76 -9.05 3.82
CA ALA A 96 -3.32 -8.96 3.80
C ALA A 96 -2.70 -9.98 2.83
N VAL A 97 -1.54 -9.61 2.32
CA VAL A 97 -0.65 -10.49 1.55
C VAL A 97 0.76 -10.45 2.11
N ALA A 98 1.46 -11.58 2.05
CA ALA A 98 2.88 -11.64 2.45
C ALA A 98 3.71 -12.56 1.55
N GLY A 99 4.99 -12.22 1.36
CA GLY A 99 5.94 -12.97 0.53
C GLY A 99 5.50 -13.09 -0.93
N VAL A 100 4.66 -12.16 -1.41
CA VAL A 100 4.15 -12.21 -2.77
C VAL A 100 5.17 -11.67 -3.75
N LYS A 101 5.20 -12.27 -4.94
CA LYS A 101 6.07 -11.90 -6.06
C LYS A 101 5.19 -11.51 -7.25
N HIS A 102 5.70 -10.66 -8.13
CA HIS A 102 5.05 -10.25 -9.38
C HIS A 102 3.71 -9.51 -9.23
N LEU A 103 3.46 -8.87 -8.07
CA LEU A 103 2.33 -7.95 -7.90
C LEU A 103 2.84 -6.52 -7.91
N ARG A 104 2.29 -5.70 -8.83
CA ARG A 104 2.64 -4.28 -8.93
C ARG A 104 2.25 -3.51 -7.66
N ASN A 105 1.05 -3.78 -7.14
CA ASN A 105 0.49 -3.09 -5.99
C ASN A 105 -0.01 -4.08 -4.92
N PRO A 106 0.85 -4.50 -3.98
CA PRO A 106 0.47 -5.36 -2.86
C PRO A 106 -0.75 -4.87 -2.05
N VAL A 107 -0.94 -3.56 -1.86
CA VAL A 107 -2.12 -3.04 -1.13
C VAL A 107 -3.43 -3.33 -1.84
N LEU A 108 -3.45 -3.33 -3.18
CA LEU A 108 -4.66 -3.68 -3.94
C LEU A 108 -4.94 -5.19 -3.84
N ALA A 109 -3.90 -6.02 -3.77
CA ALA A 109 -4.03 -7.44 -3.49
C ALA A 109 -4.58 -7.68 -2.07
N ALA A 110 -4.06 -6.98 -1.06
CA ALA A 110 -4.57 -7.03 0.30
C ALA A 110 -6.05 -6.58 0.37
N ARG A 111 -6.42 -5.52 -0.34
CA ARG A 111 -7.82 -5.07 -0.47
C ARG A 111 -8.71 -6.11 -1.15
N LEU A 112 -8.19 -6.82 -2.15
CA LEU A 112 -8.92 -7.91 -2.80
C LEU A 112 -9.16 -9.08 -1.85
N VAL A 113 -8.18 -9.44 -1.01
CA VAL A 113 -8.36 -10.45 0.05
C VAL A 113 -9.50 -10.05 0.99
N LEU A 114 -9.54 -8.78 1.42
CA LEU A 114 -10.61 -8.24 2.28
C LEU A 114 -11.99 -8.35 1.62
N GLU A 115 -12.11 -7.99 0.34
CA GLU A 115 -13.41 -7.81 -0.32
C GLU A 115 -13.95 -9.07 -1.04
N LYS A 116 -13.06 -9.97 -1.45
CA LYS A 116 -13.37 -11.08 -2.38
C LYS A 116 -12.97 -12.45 -1.87
N SER A 117 -12.59 -12.57 -0.59
CA SER A 117 -12.29 -13.84 0.04
C SER A 117 -12.91 -13.94 1.42
N PRO A 118 -13.11 -15.16 1.96
CA PRO A 118 -13.47 -15.36 3.36
C PRO A 118 -12.25 -15.32 4.31
N HIS A 119 -11.05 -14.99 3.79
CA HIS A 119 -9.78 -15.06 4.51
C HIS A 119 -9.24 -13.67 4.85
N VAL A 120 -8.33 -13.61 5.83
CA VAL A 120 -7.65 -12.36 6.22
C VAL A 120 -6.26 -12.25 5.60
N LEU A 121 -5.51 -13.35 5.50
CA LEU A 121 -4.12 -13.34 5.03
C LEU A 121 -3.90 -14.46 4.01
N LEU A 122 -3.33 -14.10 2.86
CA LEU A 122 -2.82 -15.06 1.87
C LEU A 122 -1.33 -14.83 1.65
N ILE A 123 -0.54 -15.90 1.46
CA ILE A 123 0.91 -15.79 1.35
C ILE A 123 1.46 -16.44 0.08
N GLY A 124 2.64 -16.00 -0.34
CA GLY A 124 3.43 -16.60 -1.41
C GLY A 124 2.69 -16.71 -2.74
N GLU A 125 2.94 -17.78 -3.48
CA GLU A 125 2.30 -18.01 -4.78
C GLU A 125 0.78 -18.12 -4.70
N GLY A 126 0.24 -18.67 -3.61
CA GLY A 126 -1.21 -18.80 -3.43
C GLY A 126 -1.89 -17.44 -3.36
N GLY A 127 -1.33 -16.51 -2.59
CA GLY A 127 -1.78 -15.13 -2.54
C GLY A 127 -1.61 -14.40 -3.87
N GLY A 128 -0.47 -14.61 -4.54
CA GLY A 128 -0.23 -14.08 -5.88
C GLY A 128 -1.28 -14.54 -6.90
N LYS A 129 -1.51 -15.85 -7.02
CA LYS A 129 -2.47 -16.44 -7.97
C LYS A 129 -3.90 -15.98 -7.71
N PHE A 130 -4.34 -15.90 -6.45
CA PHE A 130 -5.66 -15.38 -6.08
C PHE A 130 -5.93 -14.00 -6.70
N CYS A 131 -4.92 -13.12 -6.69
CA CYS A 131 -5.05 -11.76 -7.21
C CYS A 131 -5.11 -11.65 -8.74
N HIS A 132 -4.79 -12.74 -9.46
CA HIS A 132 -4.85 -12.81 -10.92
C HIS A 132 -6.08 -13.58 -11.43
N LEU A 133 -6.91 -14.13 -10.54
CA LEU A 133 -8.09 -14.88 -10.96
C LEU A 133 -9.15 -13.95 -11.58
N PRO A 134 -9.87 -14.41 -12.61
CA PRO A 134 -11.01 -13.69 -13.16
C PRO A 134 -12.05 -13.42 -12.06
N ARG A 135 -12.57 -12.20 -12.04
CA ARG A 135 -13.40 -11.65 -10.93
C ARG A 135 -14.80 -12.29 -10.81
N ASP A 136 -15.11 -13.29 -11.63
CA ASP A 136 -16.44 -13.89 -11.77
C ASP A 136 -16.59 -15.28 -11.11
N GLY A 137 -15.54 -15.83 -10.47
CA GLY A 137 -15.53 -17.23 -10.03
C GLY A 137 -15.53 -17.52 -8.51
N ALA A 138 -15.39 -16.52 -7.63
CA ALA A 138 -15.19 -16.77 -6.20
C ALA A 138 -16.52 -16.93 -5.41
N ARG A 139 -17.28 -17.97 -5.73
CA ARG A 139 -18.25 -18.60 -4.82
C ARG A 139 -18.10 -20.11 -4.95
N GLY A 140 -17.24 -20.69 -4.12
CA GLY A 140 -17.03 -22.13 -3.94
C GLY A 140 -16.52 -22.37 -2.53
#